data_AF-A0A7C4ZIA0-F1
#
_entry.id   AF-A0A7C4ZIA0-F1
#
_cell.length_a   1.000
_cell.length_b   1.000
_cell.length_c   1.000
_cell.angle_alpha   90.00
_cell.angle_beta   90.00
_cell.angle_gamma   90.00
#
_symmetry.space_group_name_H-M   'P 1'
#
loop_
_entity.id
_entity.type
_entity.pdbx_description
1 polymer ?
#
loop_
_entity_poly.entity_id
_entity_poly.type
_entity_poly.pdbx_seq_one_letter_code
_entity_poly.pdbx_strand_id
1 'polypeptide(L)'
;MDKNLLFTMILQDIKATIKAFELDNFELMNIFGNRIMSNALFSDDGKLALPGFFLKHVAIIYMRLKTHLSSSKFSDAKKVGEEYLATLSNFSKESVEDKLWKDFHEFNNRIRKYIINEIEVEVYEEDPKITHNIFKWLIKYLGDKKDVLLRPNNLFLKGILNEMERLSNVYGCELTDTYAISLLTALDRYFDYFQIAYGTFTGEVDKDKVKSMVFPYIEKIVELFSSEDVKLETVDSILWELIRGWREFFIHYMELPRRTTEKPIALPEEYSKKLAEHIAKALEKELKL
;
A
#
# COMPACT_ATOMS: atom_id res chain seq x y z
N MET A 1 21.77 -19.88 2.53
CA MET A 1 22.35 -18.80 3.37
C MET A 1 22.22 -19.23 4.83
N ASP A 2 23.16 -18.85 5.71
CA ASP A 2 23.02 -19.12 7.15
C ASP A 2 21.77 -18.39 7.69
N LYS A 3 20.81 -19.17 8.23
CA LYS A 3 19.55 -18.65 8.79
C LYS A 3 19.80 -17.68 9.95
N ASN A 4 20.89 -17.85 10.70
CA ASN A 4 21.28 -16.93 11.78
C ASN A 4 21.77 -15.59 11.25
N LEU A 5 22.58 -15.62 10.20
CA LEU A 5 23.08 -14.41 9.55
C LEU A 5 21.91 -13.61 8.95
N LEU A 6 21.00 -14.28 8.24
CA LEU A 6 19.81 -13.63 7.66
C LEU A 6 18.97 -12.93 8.72
N PHE A 7 18.64 -13.64 9.79
CA PHE A 7 17.86 -13.08 10.89
C PHE A 7 18.55 -11.87 11.53
N THR A 8 19.88 -11.94 11.68
CA THR A 8 20.68 -10.82 12.19
C THR A 8 20.59 -9.58 11.29
N MET A 9 20.63 -9.77 9.95
CA MET A 9 20.47 -8.66 9.00
C MET A 9 19.10 -8.01 9.13
N ILE A 10 18.04 -8.79 9.29
CA ILE A 10 16.67 -8.28 9.50
C ILE A 10 16.60 -7.46 10.80
N LEU A 11 17.18 -7.95 11.90
CA LEU A 11 17.22 -7.19 13.16
C LEU A 11 18.00 -5.87 13.05
N GLN A 12 19.10 -5.85 12.28
CA GLN A 12 19.83 -4.62 12.01
C GLN A 12 18.96 -3.61 11.25
N ASP A 13 18.15 -4.08 10.30
CA ASP A 13 17.24 -3.23 9.53
C ASP A 13 16.07 -2.70 10.35
N ILE A 14 15.55 -3.50 11.29
CA ILE A 14 14.55 -3.03 12.27
C ILE A 14 15.15 -1.93 13.14
N LYS A 15 16.37 -2.10 13.66
CA LYS A 15 17.06 -1.06 14.43
C LYS A 15 17.32 0.20 13.61
N ALA A 16 17.72 0.04 12.35
CA ALA A 16 17.93 1.17 11.44
C ALA A 16 16.62 1.92 11.15
N THR A 17 15.51 1.19 11.02
CA THR A 17 14.16 1.74 10.88
C THR A 17 13.77 2.59 12.09
N ILE A 18 13.96 2.06 13.31
CA ILE A 18 13.69 2.81 14.55
C ILE A 18 14.50 4.10 14.57
N LYS A 19 15.78 4.03 14.20
CA LYS A 19 16.63 5.22 14.14
C LYS A 19 16.17 6.24 13.09
N ALA A 20 15.73 5.77 11.92
CA ALA A 20 15.19 6.64 10.88
C ALA A 20 13.89 7.32 11.33
N PHE A 21 13.03 6.62 12.08
CA PHE A 21 11.82 7.15 12.66
C PHE A 21 12.11 8.25 13.70
N GLU A 22 13.08 8.04 14.61
CA GLU A 22 13.51 9.07 15.57
C GLU A 22 13.92 10.38 14.88
N LEU A 23 14.58 10.27 13.72
CA LEU A 23 15.06 11.38 12.91
C LEU A 23 14.01 11.95 11.94
N ASP A 24 12.75 11.51 12.03
CA ASP A 24 11.66 11.85 11.10
C ASP A 24 11.99 11.60 9.62
N ASN A 25 12.86 10.62 9.34
CA ASN A 25 13.26 10.22 7.98
C ASN A 25 12.46 9.00 7.53
N PHE A 26 11.19 9.22 7.23
CA PHE A 26 10.27 8.15 6.84
C PHE A 26 10.54 7.58 5.43
N GLU A 27 11.22 8.33 4.56
CA GLU A 27 11.70 7.79 3.28
C GLU A 27 12.74 6.69 3.52
N LEU A 28 13.71 6.94 4.41
CA LEU A 28 14.72 5.96 4.77
C LEU A 28 14.11 4.76 5.51
N MET A 29 13.10 5.00 6.34
CA MET A 29 12.30 3.94 6.95
C MET A 29 11.63 3.03 5.91
N ASN A 30 11.01 3.61 4.86
CA ASN A 30 10.45 2.85 3.74
C ASN A 30 11.53 2.03 3.02
N ILE A 31 12.73 2.58 2.81
CA ILE A 31 13.87 1.85 2.23
C ILE A 31 14.23 0.63 3.08
N PHE A 32 14.37 0.78 4.40
CA PHE A 32 14.68 -0.33 5.29
C PHE A 32 13.57 -1.38 5.36
N GLY A 33 12.29 -0.98 5.33
CA GLY A 33 11.16 -1.91 5.19
C GLY A 33 11.27 -2.77 3.93
N ASN A 34 11.62 -2.18 2.79
CA ASN A 34 11.87 -2.94 1.55
C ASN A 34 13.09 -3.85 1.66
N ARG A 35 14.14 -3.43 2.38
CA ARG A 35 15.35 -4.24 2.59
C ARG A 35 15.05 -5.47 3.44
N ILE A 36 14.25 -5.35 4.50
CA ILE A 36 13.77 -6.49 5.30
C ILE A 36 13.03 -7.51 4.42
N MET A 37 12.05 -7.05 3.64
CA MET A 37 11.31 -7.94 2.73
C MET A 37 12.22 -8.60 1.68
N SER A 38 13.23 -7.88 1.20
CA SER A 38 14.21 -8.42 0.23
C SER A 38 15.13 -9.46 0.86
N ASN A 39 15.57 -9.21 2.10
CA ASN A 39 16.37 -10.17 2.86
C ASN A 39 15.57 -11.44 3.15
N ALA A 40 14.27 -11.31 3.46
CA ALA A 40 13.39 -12.45 3.69
C ALA A 40 13.29 -13.41 2.49
N LEU A 41 13.54 -12.96 1.26
CA LEU A 41 13.58 -13.83 0.06
C LEU A 41 14.59 -14.97 0.15
N PHE A 42 15.63 -14.81 0.97
CA PHE A 42 16.66 -15.83 1.17
C PHE A 42 16.30 -16.81 2.30
N SER A 43 15.06 -16.78 2.78
CA SER A 43 14.47 -17.71 3.73
C SER A 43 13.25 -18.42 3.12
N ASP A 44 12.97 -19.63 3.60
CA ASP A 44 11.69 -20.29 3.37
C ASP A 44 10.61 -19.84 4.39
N ASP A 45 11.03 -19.08 5.42
CA ASP A 45 10.18 -18.59 6.49
C ASP A 45 9.60 -17.21 6.16
N GLY A 46 8.39 -17.20 5.58
CA GLY A 46 7.70 -16.00 5.11
C GLY A 46 7.40 -14.98 6.22
N LYS A 47 7.32 -15.41 7.49
CA LYS A 47 7.07 -14.51 8.63
C LYS A 47 8.13 -13.43 8.79
N LEU A 48 9.35 -13.71 8.31
CA LEU A 48 10.47 -12.77 8.32
C LEU A 48 10.22 -11.53 7.44
N ALA A 49 9.27 -11.59 6.51
CA ALA A 49 8.88 -10.47 5.68
C ALA A 49 7.88 -9.51 6.36
N LEU A 50 7.11 -9.99 7.35
CA LEU A 50 6.04 -9.22 8.01
C LEU A 50 6.55 -7.89 8.60
N PRO A 51 7.66 -7.84 9.37
CA PRO A 51 8.18 -6.58 9.88
C PRO A 51 8.47 -5.58 8.77
N GLY A 52 9.06 -6.03 7.66
CA GLY A 52 9.37 -5.16 6.52
C GLY A 52 8.13 -4.59 5.84
N PHE A 53 7.10 -5.43 5.68
CA PHE A 53 5.82 -5.03 5.12
C PHE A 53 5.10 -4.00 6.00
N PHE A 54 4.99 -4.26 7.30
CA PHE A 54 4.35 -3.34 8.25
C PHE A 54 5.10 -2.02 8.38
N LEU A 55 6.44 -2.07 8.52
CA LEU A 55 7.27 -0.86 8.62
C LEU A 55 7.16 0.02 7.38
N LYS A 56 7.03 -0.59 6.20
CA LYS A 56 6.75 0.16 4.96
C LYS A 56 5.41 0.89 5.04
N HIS A 57 4.37 0.23 5.53
CA HIS A 57 3.05 0.85 5.69
C HIS A 57 3.10 2.02 6.68
N VAL A 58 3.72 1.80 7.85
CA VAL A 58 3.95 2.84 8.87
C VAL A 58 4.70 4.03 8.28
N ALA A 59 5.77 3.78 7.50
CA ALA A 59 6.53 4.84 6.86
C ALA A 59 5.66 5.73 5.96
N ILE A 60 4.81 5.12 5.12
CA ILE A 60 3.92 5.84 4.21
C ILE A 60 2.92 6.72 4.97
N ILE A 61 2.34 6.19 6.05
CA ILE A 61 1.44 6.97 6.92
C ILE A 61 2.18 8.19 7.46
N TYR A 62 3.35 8.02 8.08
CA TYR A 62 4.08 9.14 8.68
C TYR A 62 4.62 10.15 7.66
N MET A 63 4.98 9.70 6.45
CA MET A 63 5.29 10.62 5.33
C MET A 63 4.12 11.57 5.07
N ARG A 64 2.89 11.04 5.01
CA ARG A 64 1.67 11.84 4.81
C ARG A 64 1.36 12.71 6.03
N LEU A 65 1.47 12.19 7.25
CA LEU A 65 1.17 12.96 8.45
C LEU A 65 2.13 14.13 8.63
N LYS A 66 3.43 13.94 8.34
CA LYS A 66 4.45 14.99 8.44
C LYS A 66 4.15 16.19 7.54
N THR A 67 3.53 15.97 6.38
CA THR A 67 3.21 17.04 5.41
C THR A 67 1.90 17.78 5.73
N HIS A 68 0.99 17.16 6.50
CA HIS A 68 -0.36 17.69 6.69
C HIS A 68 -0.68 18.15 8.12
N LEU A 69 0.01 17.62 9.13
CA LEU A 69 -0.25 17.96 10.52
C LEU A 69 0.62 19.12 11.00
N SER A 70 0.06 19.93 11.91
CA SER A 70 0.83 20.86 12.73
C SER A 70 1.85 20.09 13.59
N SER A 71 2.98 20.73 13.94
CA SER A 71 4.05 20.10 14.74
C SER A 71 3.59 19.46 16.04
N SER A 72 2.62 20.06 16.75
CA SER A 72 2.06 19.49 18.00
C SER A 72 1.31 18.19 17.75
N LYS A 73 0.31 18.21 16.84
CA LYS A 73 -0.44 17.01 16.44
C LYS A 73 0.46 15.92 15.85
N PHE A 74 1.46 16.30 15.08
CA PHE A 74 2.44 15.37 14.55
C PHE A 74 3.26 14.71 15.66
N SER A 75 3.67 15.46 16.69
CA SER A 75 4.36 14.89 17.86
C SER A 75 3.48 13.91 18.64
N ASP A 76 2.18 14.17 18.77
CA ASP A 76 1.25 13.24 19.41
C ASP A 76 1.00 11.98 18.56
N ALA A 77 0.93 12.13 17.24
CA ALA A 77 0.91 11.00 16.32
C ALA A 77 2.20 10.18 16.41
N LYS A 78 3.36 10.82 16.59
CA LYS A 78 4.66 10.15 16.69
C LYS A 78 4.72 9.18 17.87
N LYS A 79 4.15 9.54 19.03
CA LYS A 79 4.07 8.65 20.21
C LYS A 79 3.45 7.29 19.90
N VAL A 80 2.38 7.26 19.08
CA VAL A 80 1.74 6.00 18.66
C VAL A 80 2.72 5.10 17.88
N GLY A 81 3.54 5.71 17.02
CA GLY A 81 4.56 5.02 16.24
C GLY A 81 5.74 4.57 17.10
N GLU A 82 6.18 5.39 18.07
CA GLU A 82 7.21 5.01 19.03
C GLU A 82 6.81 3.77 19.83
N GLU A 83 5.56 3.72 20.31
CA GLU A 83 5.02 2.58 21.04
C GLU A 83 4.99 1.31 20.17
N TYR A 84 4.51 1.41 18.93
CA TYR A 84 4.52 0.28 18.00
C TYR A 84 5.93 -0.19 17.63
N LEU A 85 6.85 0.74 17.40
CA LEU A 85 8.24 0.41 17.08
C LEU A 85 8.96 -0.23 18.28
N ALA A 86 8.59 0.14 19.50
CA ALA A 86 9.09 -0.50 20.72
C ALA A 86 8.64 -1.96 20.80
N THR A 87 7.40 -2.31 20.42
CA THR A 87 6.98 -3.73 20.39
C THR A 87 7.77 -4.50 19.32
N LEU A 88 7.93 -3.93 18.13
CA LEU A 88 8.69 -4.56 17.04
C LEU A 88 10.19 -4.67 17.33
N SER A 89 10.76 -3.82 18.17
CA SER A 89 12.16 -3.92 18.60
C SER A 89 12.48 -5.23 19.33
N ASN A 90 11.45 -5.88 19.89
CA ASN A 90 11.55 -7.18 20.55
C ASN A 90 11.29 -8.37 19.62
N PHE A 91 11.26 -8.14 18.30
CA PHE A 91 11.11 -9.20 17.30
C PHE A 91 12.21 -10.26 17.45
N SER A 92 11.78 -11.51 17.52
CA SER A 92 12.64 -12.69 17.73
C SER A 92 12.23 -13.81 16.77
N LYS A 93 13.03 -14.88 16.68
CA LYS A 93 12.67 -16.04 15.85
C LYS A 93 11.44 -16.78 16.38
N GLU A 94 11.19 -16.69 17.68
CA GLU A 94 10.02 -17.24 18.37
C GLU A 94 8.80 -16.31 18.33
N SER A 95 8.91 -15.14 17.68
CA SER A 95 7.77 -14.23 17.54
C SER A 95 6.64 -14.93 16.81
N VAL A 96 5.45 -14.83 17.39
CA VAL A 96 4.20 -15.43 16.90
C VAL A 96 3.51 -14.43 15.98
N GLU A 97 3.16 -14.89 14.78
CA GLU A 97 2.55 -14.11 13.71
C GLU A 97 1.27 -13.40 14.19
N ASP A 98 0.42 -14.09 14.96
CA ASP A 98 -0.79 -13.55 15.56
C ASP A 98 -0.52 -12.28 16.39
N LYS A 99 0.57 -12.27 17.17
CA LYS A 99 0.95 -11.09 17.96
C LYS A 99 1.40 -9.94 17.06
N LEU A 100 2.21 -10.22 16.02
CA LEU A 100 2.68 -9.19 15.09
C LEU A 100 1.51 -8.51 14.39
N TRP A 101 0.51 -9.29 13.97
CA TRP A 101 -0.70 -8.80 13.36
C TRP A 101 -1.56 -7.97 14.31
N LYS A 102 -1.76 -8.44 15.55
CA LYS A 102 -2.49 -7.68 16.58
C LYS A 102 -1.82 -6.35 16.90
N ASP A 103 -0.50 -6.35 17.08
CA ASP A 103 0.27 -5.14 17.36
C ASP A 103 0.16 -4.15 16.18
N PHE A 104 0.21 -4.65 14.93
CA PHE A 104 0.06 -3.81 13.73
C PHE A 104 -1.37 -3.27 13.56
N HIS A 105 -2.38 -4.09 13.84
CA HIS A 105 -3.78 -3.67 13.82
C HIS A 105 -4.06 -2.57 14.86
N GLU A 106 -3.56 -2.74 16.08
CA GLU A 106 -3.69 -1.74 17.13
C GLU A 106 -3.03 -0.42 16.75
N PHE A 107 -1.84 -0.48 16.13
CA PHE A 107 -1.21 0.71 15.55
C PHE A 107 -2.14 1.41 14.54
N ASN A 108 -2.70 0.67 13.57
CA ASN A 108 -3.59 1.24 12.55
C ASN A 108 -4.85 1.87 13.16
N ASN A 109 -5.47 1.22 14.14
CA ASN A 109 -6.64 1.76 14.84
C ASN A 109 -6.32 3.04 15.60
N ARG A 110 -5.14 3.13 16.22
CA ARG A 110 -4.76 4.32 17.00
C ARG A 110 -4.29 5.49 16.15
N ILE A 111 -3.63 5.23 15.02
CA ILE A 111 -3.08 6.28 14.17
C ILE A 111 -4.17 6.95 13.31
N ARG A 112 -5.29 6.28 13.01
CA ARG A 112 -6.33 6.77 12.10
C ARG A 112 -6.92 8.14 12.49
N LYS A 113 -7.05 8.42 13.79
CA LYS A 113 -7.57 9.70 14.30
C LYS A 113 -6.72 10.92 13.88
N TYR A 114 -5.48 10.69 13.47
CA TYR A 114 -4.59 11.72 12.95
C TYR A 114 -4.63 11.82 11.41
N ILE A 115 -5.30 10.88 10.74
CA ILE A 115 -5.44 10.82 9.28
C ILE A 115 -6.73 11.53 8.83
N ILE A 116 -7.83 11.33 9.57
CA ILE A 116 -9.12 11.96 9.29
C ILE A 116 -9.17 13.41 9.80
N ASN A 117 -10.07 14.22 9.24
CA ASN A 117 -10.18 15.62 9.62
C ASN A 117 -10.98 15.81 10.93
N GLU A 118 -10.84 16.98 11.56
CA GLU A 118 -11.47 17.27 12.87
C GLU A 118 -12.99 17.14 12.83
N ILE A 119 -13.63 17.56 11.74
CA ILE A 119 -15.09 17.47 11.58
C ILE A 119 -15.53 15.99 11.53
N GLU A 120 -14.77 15.14 10.83
CA GLU A 120 -15.05 13.69 10.77
C GLU A 120 -14.92 13.05 12.15
N VAL A 121 -13.90 13.42 12.92
CA VAL A 121 -13.70 12.93 14.31
C VAL A 121 -14.88 13.33 15.21
N GLU A 122 -15.44 14.51 15.01
CA GLU A 122 -16.54 15.02 15.84
C GLU A 122 -17.92 14.46 15.45
N VAL A 123 -18.14 14.18 14.16
CA VAL A 123 -19.47 13.87 13.62
C VAL A 123 -19.67 12.37 13.40
N TYR A 124 -18.64 11.63 13.01
CA TYR A 124 -18.77 10.22 12.67
C TYR A 124 -18.50 9.32 13.87
N GLU A 125 -19.43 8.38 14.10
CA GLU A 125 -19.30 7.35 15.12
C GLU A 125 -18.48 6.17 14.58
N GLU A 126 -17.66 5.56 15.44
CA GLU A 126 -16.92 4.36 15.08
C GLU A 126 -17.86 3.15 14.97
N ASP A 127 -17.86 2.48 13.83
CA ASP A 127 -18.57 1.22 13.63
C ASP A 127 -17.74 0.26 12.76
N PRO A 128 -16.79 -0.47 13.39
CA PRO A 128 -15.97 -1.45 12.69
C PRO A 128 -16.78 -2.55 11.98
N LYS A 129 -18.00 -2.87 12.46
CA LYS A 129 -18.83 -3.92 11.87
C LYS A 129 -19.42 -3.48 10.53
N ILE A 130 -19.80 -2.21 10.41
CA ILE A 130 -20.21 -1.66 9.11
C ILE A 130 -19.04 -1.73 8.12
N THR A 131 -17.83 -1.33 8.54
CA THR A 131 -16.63 -1.45 7.70
C THR A 131 -16.40 -2.89 7.26
N HIS A 132 -16.45 -3.84 8.19
CA HIS A 132 -16.27 -5.26 7.92
C HIS A 132 -17.26 -5.79 6.86
N ASN A 133 -18.54 -5.43 6.98
CA ASN A 133 -19.56 -5.82 6.00
C ASN A 133 -19.32 -5.21 4.62
N ILE A 134 -18.89 -3.94 4.56
CA ILE A 134 -18.56 -3.28 3.30
C ILE A 134 -17.29 -3.91 2.69
N PHE A 135 -16.31 -4.30 3.49
CA PHE A 135 -15.09 -4.96 3.03
C PHE A 135 -15.40 -6.32 2.40
N LYS A 136 -16.26 -7.13 3.04
CA LYS A 136 -16.78 -8.37 2.45
C LYS A 136 -17.42 -8.12 1.08
N TRP A 137 -18.23 -7.06 0.96
CA TRP A 137 -18.83 -6.67 -0.31
C TRP A 137 -17.77 -6.24 -1.35
N LEU A 138 -16.78 -5.42 -0.96
CA LEU A 138 -15.72 -4.93 -1.85
C LEU A 138 -14.83 -6.08 -2.37
N ILE A 139 -14.53 -7.06 -1.52
CA ILE A 139 -13.76 -8.25 -1.90
C ILE A 139 -14.58 -9.12 -2.86
N LYS A 140 -15.86 -9.34 -2.57
CA LYS A 140 -16.75 -10.03 -3.52
C LYS A 140 -16.82 -9.28 -4.86
N TYR A 141 -16.93 -7.96 -4.81
CA TYR A 141 -16.96 -7.11 -6.00
C TYR A 141 -15.66 -7.19 -6.81
N LEU A 142 -14.50 -7.27 -6.15
CA LEU A 142 -13.22 -7.55 -6.80
C LEU A 142 -13.28 -8.88 -7.57
N GLY A 143 -13.78 -9.94 -6.95
CA GLY A 143 -13.94 -11.26 -7.59
C GLY A 143 -14.87 -11.21 -8.81
N ASP A 144 -16.06 -10.62 -8.64
CA ASP A 144 -17.09 -10.53 -9.68
C ASP A 144 -16.67 -9.63 -10.87
N LYS A 145 -15.78 -8.67 -10.64
CA LYS A 145 -15.34 -7.68 -11.64
C LYS A 145 -13.85 -7.72 -11.97
N LYS A 146 -13.14 -8.80 -11.63
CA LYS A 146 -11.69 -8.95 -11.87
C LYS A 146 -11.26 -8.72 -13.32
N ASP A 147 -12.15 -8.95 -14.29
CA ASP A 147 -11.92 -8.65 -15.72
C ASP A 147 -11.66 -7.16 -16.02
N VAL A 148 -12.01 -6.24 -15.12
CA VAL A 148 -11.63 -4.82 -15.24
C VAL A 148 -10.10 -4.67 -15.28
N LEU A 149 -9.33 -5.59 -14.68
CA LEU A 149 -7.86 -5.60 -14.73
C LEU A 149 -7.31 -5.85 -16.13
N LEU A 150 -8.12 -6.37 -17.06
CA LEU A 150 -7.74 -6.57 -18.46
C LEU A 150 -7.87 -5.29 -19.29
N ARG A 151 -8.45 -4.23 -18.72
CA ARG A 151 -8.60 -2.94 -19.41
C ARG A 151 -7.31 -2.13 -19.33
N PRO A 152 -6.97 -1.38 -20.40
CA PRO A 152 -5.77 -0.55 -20.40
C PRO A 152 -5.79 0.48 -19.28
N ASN A 153 -4.64 0.71 -18.64
CA ASN A 153 -4.44 1.76 -17.63
C ASN A 153 -5.47 1.76 -16.48
N ASN A 154 -6.06 0.61 -16.16
CA ASN A 154 -7.06 0.52 -15.11
C ASN A 154 -6.47 0.83 -13.72
N LEU A 155 -7.32 1.34 -12.82
CA LEU A 155 -6.99 1.65 -11.43
C LEU A 155 -7.83 0.82 -10.46
N PHE A 156 -8.23 -0.38 -10.86
CA PHE A 156 -9.29 -1.11 -10.16
C PHE A 156 -8.91 -1.50 -8.73
N LEU A 157 -7.73 -2.10 -8.53
CA LEU A 157 -7.22 -2.42 -7.18
C LEU A 157 -7.05 -1.16 -6.33
N LYS A 158 -6.50 -0.09 -6.90
CA LYS A 158 -6.33 1.21 -6.23
C LYS A 158 -7.66 1.83 -5.80
N GLY A 159 -8.69 1.73 -6.64
CA GLY A 159 -10.03 2.21 -6.31
C GLY A 159 -10.65 1.46 -5.14
N ILE A 160 -10.50 0.13 -5.11
CA ILE A 160 -10.97 -0.70 -3.98
C ILE A 160 -10.18 -0.36 -2.71
N LEU A 161 -8.85 -0.35 -2.78
CA LEU A 161 -7.99 -0.01 -1.64
C LEU A 161 -8.30 1.39 -1.09
N ASN A 162 -8.48 2.38 -1.96
CA ASN A 162 -8.81 3.73 -1.53
C ASN A 162 -10.12 3.78 -0.75
N GLU A 163 -11.14 3.03 -1.18
CA GLU A 163 -12.42 2.97 -0.46
C GLU A 163 -12.28 2.20 0.86
N MET A 164 -11.50 1.12 0.89
CA MET A 164 -11.20 0.38 2.11
C MET A 164 -10.49 1.26 3.13
N GLU A 165 -9.42 1.94 2.72
CA GLU A 165 -8.66 2.86 3.58
C GLU A 165 -9.55 4.01 4.08
N ARG A 166 -10.41 4.58 3.23
CA ARG A 166 -11.34 5.64 3.64
C ARG A 166 -12.25 5.14 4.77
N LEU A 167 -12.88 3.99 4.61
CA LEU A 167 -13.80 3.42 5.58
C LEU A 167 -13.09 3.03 6.89
N SER A 168 -11.94 2.35 6.80
CA SER A 168 -11.18 1.95 7.99
C SER A 168 -10.64 3.14 8.76
N ASN A 169 -10.30 4.24 8.09
CA ASN A 169 -9.83 5.44 8.76
C ASN A 169 -10.96 6.18 9.49
N VAL A 170 -12.17 6.18 8.92
CA VAL A 170 -13.32 6.92 9.48
C VAL A 170 -14.04 6.11 10.55
N TYR A 171 -14.44 4.88 10.24
CA TYR A 171 -15.30 4.07 11.10
C TYR A 171 -14.52 3.02 11.90
N GLY A 172 -13.23 2.88 11.63
CA GLY A 172 -12.45 1.77 12.13
C GLY A 172 -12.67 0.46 11.41
N CYS A 173 -11.96 -0.57 11.84
CA CYS A 173 -11.99 -1.88 11.18
C CYS A 173 -11.67 -2.99 12.17
N GLU A 174 -12.01 -4.23 11.82
CA GLU A 174 -11.66 -5.43 12.59
C GLU A 174 -10.27 -5.96 12.18
N LEU A 175 -9.71 -6.89 12.96
CA LEU A 175 -8.41 -7.49 12.66
C LEU A 175 -8.40 -8.18 11.28
N THR A 176 -9.49 -8.87 10.93
CA THR A 176 -9.66 -9.50 9.62
C THR A 176 -9.65 -8.50 8.48
N ASP A 177 -10.12 -7.28 8.71
CA ASP A 177 -10.11 -6.22 7.71
C ASP A 177 -8.69 -5.71 7.46
N THR A 178 -7.85 -5.72 8.49
CA THR A 178 -6.41 -5.42 8.37
C THR A 178 -5.69 -6.47 7.54
N TYR A 179 -6.09 -7.75 7.63
CA TYR A 179 -5.60 -8.80 6.73
C TYR A 179 -5.98 -8.50 5.28
N ALA A 180 -7.25 -8.14 5.04
CA ALA A 180 -7.76 -7.86 3.71
C ALA A 180 -7.03 -6.68 3.04
N ILE A 181 -6.88 -5.55 3.75
CA ILE A 181 -6.14 -4.38 3.27
C ILE A 181 -4.70 -4.77 2.93
N SER A 182 -4.06 -5.56 3.80
CA SER A 182 -2.65 -5.96 3.61
C SER A 182 -2.46 -6.83 2.38
N LEU A 183 -3.34 -7.82 2.17
CA LEU A 183 -3.31 -8.70 0.99
C LEU A 183 -3.57 -7.93 -0.29
N LEU A 184 -4.56 -7.03 -0.31
CA LEU A 184 -4.85 -6.21 -1.48
C LEU A 184 -3.75 -5.18 -1.75
N THR A 185 -3.12 -4.64 -0.72
CA THR A 185 -1.95 -3.76 -0.86
C THR A 185 -0.80 -4.52 -1.50
N ALA A 186 -0.48 -5.71 -1.02
CA ALA A 186 0.57 -6.54 -1.62
C ALA A 186 0.22 -6.92 -3.07
N LEU A 187 -1.04 -7.23 -3.36
CA LEU A 187 -1.52 -7.53 -4.71
C LEU A 187 -1.41 -6.32 -5.65
N ASP A 188 -1.78 -5.12 -5.22
CA ASP A 188 -1.63 -3.90 -6.02
C ASP A 188 -0.14 -3.61 -6.33
N ARG A 189 0.75 -3.79 -5.35
CA ARG A 189 2.20 -3.63 -5.56
C ARG A 189 2.78 -4.68 -6.50
N TYR A 190 2.34 -5.93 -6.37
CA TYR A 190 2.68 -6.99 -7.30
C TYR A 190 2.17 -6.65 -8.71
N PHE A 191 0.94 -6.16 -8.82
CA PHE A 191 0.31 -5.85 -10.10
C PHE A 191 0.95 -4.64 -10.80
N ASP A 192 1.39 -3.62 -10.06
CA ASP A 192 2.14 -2.49 -10.63
C ASP A 192 3.40 -2.97 -11.39
N TYR A 193 4.14 -3.92 -10.82
CA TYR A 193 5.29 -4.53 -11.48
C TYR A 193 4.90 -5.47 -12.62
N PHE A 194 3.84 -6.27 -12.42
CA PHE A 194 3.28 -7.13 -13.46
C PHE A 194 2.95 -6.32 -14.73
N GLN A 195 2.39 -5.13 -14.58
CA GLN A 195 2.07 -4.23 -15.70
C GLN A 195 3.32 -3.75 -16.45
N ILE A 196 4.47 -3.63 -15.79
CA ILE A 196 5.74 -3.33 -16.47
C ILE A 196 6.25 -4.56 -17.23
N ALA A 197 6.17 -5.73 -16.59
CA ALA A 197 6.70 -6.98 -17.14
C ALA A 197 5.90 -7.49 -18.36
N TYR A 198 4.58 -7.32 -18.32
CA TYR A 198 3.64 -7.93 -19.26
C TYR A 198 2.65 -6.93 -19.86
N GLY A 199 2.94 -5.63 -19.73
CA GLY A 199 2.17 -4.57 -20.37
C GLY A 199 2.81 -4.05 -21.65
N THR A 200 2.01 -3.35 -22.45
CA THR A 200 2.48 -2.59 -23.61
C THR A 200 2.61 -1.12 -23.25
N PHE A 201 3.27 -0.34 -24.12
CA PHE A 201 3.37 1.11 -23.96
C PHE A 201 2.00 1.83 -23.97
N THR A 202 0.97 1.23 -24.57
CA THR A 202 -0.41 1.78 -24.57
C THR A 202 -1.17 1.46 -23.28
N GLY A 203 -0.56 0.71 -22.36
CA GLY A 203 -1.15 0.31 -21.08
C GLY A 203 -2.02 -0.94 -21.15
N GLU A 204 -2.08 -1.60 -22.31
CA GLU A 204 -2.67 -2.94 -22.43
C GLU A 204 -1.81 -3.96 -21.68
N VAL A 205 -2.44 -5.01 -21.15
CA VAL A 205 -1.77 -6.10 -20.44
C VAL A 205 -1.98 -7.43 -21.16
N ASP A 206 -1.00 -8.32 -21.08
CA ASP A 206 -1.15 -9.70 -21.54
C ASP A 206 -2.25 -10.40 -20.73
N LYS A 207 -3.39 -10.64 -21.40
CA LYS A 207 -4.59 -11.18 -20.77
C LYS A 207 -4.40 -12.60 -20.25
N ASP A 208 -3.60 -13.41 -20.93
CA ASP A 208 -3.36 -14.80 -20.53
C ASP A 208 -2.43 -14.84 -19.32
N LYS A 209 -1.46 -13.92 -19.24
CA LYS A 209 -0.64 -13.72 -18.04
C LYS A 209 -1.45 -13.21 -16.86
N VAL A 210 -2.37 -12.25 -17.06
CA VAL A 210 -3.25 -11.78 -15.97
C VAL A 210 -4.08 -12.93 -15.41
N LYS A 211 -4.71 -13.72 -16.29
CA LYS A 211 -5.53 -14.87 -15.89
C LYS A 211 -4.75 -15.97 -15.19
N SER A 212 -3.50 -16.21 -15.59
CA SER A 212 -2.68 -17.28 -15.00
C SER A 212 -1.87 -16.87 -13.78
N MET A 213 -1.57 -15.57 -13.60
CA MET A 213 -0.67 -15.10 -12.53
C MET A 213 -1.35 -14.18 -11.52
N VAL A 214 -2.38 -13.42 -11.90
CA VAL A 214 -3.03 -12.42 -11.03
C VAL A 214 -4.38 -12.92 -10.52
N PHE A 215 -5.21 -13.47 -11.40
CA PHE A 215 -6.54 -13.97 -11.02
C PHE A 215 -6.50 -15.06 -9.94
N PRO A 216 -5.52 -15.98 -9.90
CA PRO A 216 -5.44 -16.96 -8.81
C PRO A 216 -5.29 -16.31 -7.43
N TYR A 217 -4.55 -15.20 -7.31
CA TYR A 217 -4.46 -14.48 -6.04
C TYR A 217 -5.79 -13.84 -5.65
N ILE A 218 -6.52 -13.26 -6.61
CA ILE A 218 -7.85 -12.70 -6.38
C ILE A 218 -8.81 -13.81 -5.91
N GLU A 219 -8.79 -14.97 -6.56
CA GLU A 219 -9.62 -16.11 -6.19
C GLU A 219 -9.31 -16.60 -4.78
N LYS A 220 -8.02 -16.78 -4.43
CA LYS A 220 -7.59 -17.13 -3.07
C LYS A 220 -8.07 -16.12 -2.03
N ILE A 221 -7.96 -14.81 -2.31
CA ILE A 221 -8.41 -13.75 -1.40
C ILE A 221 -9.94 -13.78 -1.25
N VAL A 222 -10.68 -13.90 -2.35
CA VAL A 222 -12.15 -13.96 -2.33
C VAL A 222 -12.63 -15.18 -1.55
N GLU A 223 -12.02 -16.34 -1.77
CA GLU A 223 -12.34 -17.57 -1.04
C GLU A 223 -12.07 -17.41 0.46
N LEU A 224 -10.90 -16.88 0.82
CA LEU A 224 -10.51 -16.67 2.21
C LEU A 224 -11.51 -15.79 2.98
N PHE A 225 -11.98 -14.69 2.38
CA PHE A 225 -12.92 -13.75 3.02
C PHE A 225 -14.40 -14.07 2.77
N SER A 226 -14.70 -15.11 2.00
CA SER A 226 -16.06 -15.67 1.92
C SER A 226 -16.37 -16.60 3.11
N SER A 227 -15.33 -17.11 3.79
CA SER A 227 -15.44 -17.87 5.04
C SER A 227 -15.79 -16.95 6.22
N GLU A 228 -16.54 -17.47 7.20
CA GLU A 228 -16.73 -16.79 8.49
C GLU A 228 -15.46 -16.82 9.35
N ASP A 229 -14.63 -17.85 9.17
CA ASP A 229 -13.38 -18.06 9.90
C ASP A 229 -12.19 -17.85 8.96
N VAL A 230 -11.50 -16.71 9.11
CA VAL A 230 -10.33 -16.34 8.33
C VAL A 230 -9.08 -16.89 9.01
N LYS A 231 -8.43 -17.86 8.36
CA LYS A 231 -7.23 -18.53 8.90
C LYS A 231 -5.97 -17.70 8.68
N LEU A 232 -5.29 -17.36 9.78
CA LEU A 232 -4.09 -16.53 9.73
C LEU A 232 -2.97 -17.17 8.90
N GLU A 233 -2.79 -18.49 8.96
CA GLU A 233 -1.77 -19.19 8.19
C GLU A 233 -1.99 -19.04 6.68
N THR A 234 -3.25 -18.95 6.26
CA THR A 234 -3.62 -18.71 4.85
C THR A 234 -3.36 -17.26 4.46
N VAL A 235 -3.66 -16.30 5.35
CA VAL A 235 -3.31 -14.88 5.16
C VAL A 235 -1.80 -14.75 4.95
N ASP A 236 -1.00 -15.30 5.87
CA ASP A 236 0.46 -15.21 5.83
C ASP A 236 1.06 -15.88 4.59
N SER A 237 0.52 -17.03 4.18
CA SER A 237 0.94 -17.72 2.95
C SER A 237 0.69 -16.87 1.71
N ILE A 238 -0.52 -16.32 1.54
CA ILE A 238 -0.85 -15.49 0.37
C ILE A 238 -0.02 -14.20 0.38
N LEU A 239 0.10 -13.55 1.56
CA LEU A 239 0.89 -12.34 1.71
C LEU A 239 2.36 -12.58 1.35
N TRP A 240 2.92 -13.70 1.80
CA TRP A 240 4.29 -14.07 1.49
C TRP A 240 4.50 -14.31 -0.01
N GLU A 241 3.61 -15.06 -0.67
CA GLU A 241 3.67 -15.29 -2.12
C GLU A 241 3.68 -13.96 -2.90
N LEU A 242 2.80 -13.01 -2.53
CA LEU A 242 2.71 -11.69 -3.14
C LEU A 242 3.94 -10.83 -2.88
N ILE A 243 4.43 -10.78 -1.64
CA ILE A 243 5.66 -10.05 -1.27
C ILE A 243 6.83 -10.64 -2.05
N ARG A 244 6.96 -11.96 -2.09
CA ARG A 244 8.02 -12.64 -2.83
C ARG A 244 8.03 -12.23 -4.28
N GLY A 245 6.89 -12.37 -4.97
CA GLY A 245 6.76 -11.98 -6.38
C GLY A 245 7.05 -10.50 -6.61
N TRP A 246 6.57 -9.62 -5.72
CA TRP A 246 6.87 -8.19 -5.78
C TRP A 246 8.38 -7.92 -5.66
N ARG A 247 9.07 -8.53 -4.70
CA ARG A 247 10.51 -8.31 -4.52
C ARG A 247 11.34 -8.95 -5.64
N GLU A 248 10.92 -10.10 -6.18
CA GLU A 248 11.52 -10.71 -7.37
C GLU A 248 11.39 -9.78 -8.58
N PHE A 249 10.24 -9.14 -8.79
CA PHE A 249 10.09 -8.12 -9.84
C PHE A 249 10.97 -6.89 -9.59
N PHE A 250 11.07 -6.42 -8.34
CA PHE A 250 11.96 -5.30 -8.01
C PHE A 250 13.42 -5.58 -8.39
N ILE A 251 13.90 -6.82 -8.23
CA ILE A 251 15.26 -7.19 -8.64
C ILE A 251 15.44 -7.05 -10.16
N HIS A 252 14.41 -7.37 -10.95
CA HIS A 252 14.46 -7.30 -12.42
C HIS A 252 14.29 -5.87 -12.95
N TYR A 253 13.36 -5.11 -12.38
CA TYR A 253 12.89 -3.85 -12.96
C TYR A 253 13.29 -2.61 -12.15
N MET A 254 13.90 -2.79 -10.97
CA MET A 254 14.24 -1.71 -10.04
C MET A 254 13.02 -0.89 -9.60
N GLU A 255 13.21 0.36 -9.16
CA GLU A 255 12.09 1.22 -8.75
C GLU A 255 11.13 1.45 -9.92
N LEU A 256 9.83 1.36 -9.63
CA LEU A 256 8.80 1.75 -10.59
C LEU A 256 9.09 3.19 -11.05
N PRO A 257 9.10 3.47 -12.36
CA PRO A 257 9.26 4.83 -12.84
C PRO A 257 8.18 5.69 -12.18
N ARG A 258 8.60 6.77 -11.50
CA ARG A 258 7.64 7.76 -11.02
C ARG A 258 6.84 8.18 -12.24
N ARG A 259 5.50 8.04 -12.21
CA ARG A 259 4.65 8.67 -13.21
C ARG A 259 5.02 10.15 -13.16
N THR A 260 5.81 10.60 -14.14
CA THR A 260 6.13 12.00 -14.27
C THR A 260 4.80 12.66 -14.48
N THR A 261 4.27 13.33 -13.45
CA THR A 261 3.39 14.46 -13.69
C THR A 261 4.22 15.33 -14.61
N GLU A 262 3.86 15.37 -15.89
CA GLU A 262 4.43 16.33 -16.82
C GLU A 262 4.40 17.66 -16.07
N LYS A 263 5.57 18.18 -15.70
CA LYS A 263 5.62 19.52 -15.14
C LYS A 263 4.95 20.36 -16.21
N PRO A 264 3.86 21.09 -15.91
CA PRO A 264 3.26 21.95 -16.90
C PRO A 264 4.39 22.83 -17.41
N ILE A 265 4.75 22.67 -18.69
CA ILE A 265 5.73 23.52 -19.31
C ILE A 265 5.09 24.90 -19.25
N ALA A 266 5.60 25.75 -18.37
CA ALA A 266 5.20 27.14 -18.34
C ALA A 266 5.64 27.73 -19.68
N LEU A 267 4.69 27.83 -20.62
CA LEU A 267 4.91 28.53 -21.87
C LEU A 267 5.30 29.96 -21.48
N PRO A 268 6.44 30.49 -21.97
CA PRO A 268 6.78 31.89 -21.77
C PRO A 268 5.59 32.75 -22.23
N GLU A 269 5.31 33.85 -21.52
CA GLU A 269 4.11 34.68 -21.76
C GLU A 269 3.92 35.05 -23.24
N GLU A 270 5.01 35.26 -23.96
CA GLU A 270 5.00 35.57 -25.39
C GLU A 270 4.40 34.45 -26.24
N TYR A 271 4.71 33.18 -25.92
CA TYR A 271 4.17 32.02 -26.62
C TYR A 271 2.72 31.73 -26.21
N SER A 272 2.36 31.93 -24.93
CA SER A 272 0.96 31.83 -24.49
C SER A 272 0.06 32.84 -25.20
N LYS A 273 0.52 34.10 -25.37
CA LYS A 273 -0.22 35.11 -26.13
C LYS A 273 -0.35 34.75 -27.61
N LYS A 274 0.73 34.33 -28.26
CA LYS A 274 0.69 33.90 -29.68
C LYS A 274 -0.26 32.73 -29.90
N LEU A 275 -0.27 31.76 -28.97
CA LEU A 275 -1.15 30.60 -29.02
C LEU A 275 -2.61 31.01 -28.84
N ALA A 276 -2.90 31.87 -27.86
CA ALA A 276 -4.25 32.41 -27.63
C ALA A 276 -4.77 33.20 -28.84
N GLU A 277 -3.93 34.01 -29.48
CA GLU A 277 -4.28 34.74 -30.71
C GLU A 277 -4.51 33.80 -31.90
N HIS A 278 -3.74 32.72 -32.02
CA HIS A 278 -3.94 31.74 -33.09
C HIS A 278 -5.24 30.95 -32.90
N ILE A 279 -5.54 30.56 -31.66
CA ILE A 279 -6.79 29.87 -31.31
C ILE A 279 -7.98 30.81 -31.53
N ALA A 280 -7.89 32.07 -31.11
CA ALA A 280 -8.93 33.08 -31.33
C ALA A 280 -9.20 33.30 -32.83
N LYS A 281 -8.15 33.48 -33.64
CA LYS A 281 -8.28 33.62 -35.10
C LYS A 281 -8.83 32.36 -35.78
N ALA A 282 -8.47 31.18 -35.30
CA ALA A 282 -9.00 29.93 -35.83
C ALA A 282 -10.51 29.79 -35.53
N LEU A 283 -10.91 30.13 -34.30
CA LEU A 283 -12.31 30.11 -33.88
C LEU A 283 -13.16 31.18 -34.59
N GLU A 284 -12.64 32.41 -34.76
CA GLU A 284 -13.31 33.46 -35.55
C GLU A 284 -13.55 33.00 -37.00
N LYS A 285 -12.57 32.31 -37.58
CA LYS A 285 -12.66 31.80 -38.95
C LYS A 285 -13.65 30.64 -39.10
N GLU A 286 -13.80 29.81 -38.07
CA GLU A 286 -14.82 28.74 -38.02
C GLU A 286 -16.22 29.28 -37.74
N LEU A 287 -16.35 30.33 -36.92
CA LEU A 287 -17.64 30.92 -36.55
C LEU A 287 -18.22 31.88 -37.59
N LYS A 288 -17.48 32.23 -38.65
CA LYS A 288 -17.90 33.14 -39.73
C LYS A 288 -18.69 34.36 -39.22
N LEU A 289 -18.00 35.23 -38.48
CA LEU A 289 -18.25 36.68 -38.56
C LEU A 289 -17.47 37.25 -39.75
#